data_AF-X1S8B8-F1
#
_entry.id   AF-X1S8B8-F1
#
_cell.length_a   1.000
_cell.length_b   1.000
_cell.length_c   1.000
_cell.angle_alpha   90.00
_cell.angle_beta   90.00
_cell.angle_gamma   90.00
#
_symmetry.space_group_name_H-M   'P 1'
#
loop_
_entity.id
_entity.type
_entity.pdbx_description
1 polymer ?
#
loop_
_entity_poly.entity_id
_entity_poly.type
_entity_poly.pdbx_seq_one_letter_code
_entity_poly.pdbx_strand_id
1 'polypeptide(L)'
;MYFSFPVNSLIFDIFGVILIASWLFNILILLIDDSYLNKSTVIGKKLNRLTYYNIILFIIGVLLIMWGVILTAFILDRFLFVIAFLMIIIGFFGIEMVSLQLALTTFLNIDNRGVWKFE
;
A
#
# COMPACT_ATOMS: atom_id res chain seq x y z
N MET A 1 -3.87 -10.78 31.01
CA MET A 1 -5.15 -10.88 30.28
C MET A 1 -5.57 -9.47 29.80
N TYR A 2 -4.66 -8.70 29.18
CA TYR A 2 -4.88 -7.26 28.91
C TYR A 2 -4.67 -6.85 27.43
N PHE A 3 -4.41 -7.81 26.53
CA PHE A 3 -4.24 -7.53 25.10
C PHE A 3 -5.03 -8.50 24.20
N SER A 4 -6.10 -9.08 24.71
CA SER A 4 -7.09 -9.74 23.85
C SER A 4 -8.10 -8.68 23.39
N PHE A 5 -7.69 -7.82 22.46
CA PHE A 5 -8.68 -7.07 21.68
C PHE A 5 -9.46 -8.08 20.84
N PRO A 6 -10.81 -8.04 20.84
CA PRO A 6 -11.54 -8.82 19.86
C PRO A 6 -11.09 -8.35 18.48
N VAL A 7 -10.61 -9.29 17.66
CA VAL A 7 -10.26 -9.07 16.24
C VAL A 7 -11.42 -8.41 15.47
N ASN A 8 -12.63 -8.54 16.01
CA ASN A 8 -13.87 -7.91 15.56
C ASN A 8 -14.06 -6.51 16.19
N SER A 9 -13.09 -5.61 16.00
CA SER A 9 -13.20 -4.22 16.43
C SER A 9 -13.44 -3.33 15.21
N LEU A 10 -14.35 -2.35 15.35
CA LEU A 10 -14.70 -1.37 14.31
C LEU A 10 -13.47 -0.67 13.70
N ILE A 11 -12.36 -0.56 14.43
CA ILE A 11 -11.09 0.01 13.95
C ILE A 11 -10.47 -0.86 12.85
N PHE A 12 -10.47 -2.18 13.02
CA PHE A 12 -9.93 -3.11 12.01
C PHE A 12 -10.81 -3.13 10.76
N ASP A 13 -12.13 -2.97 10.91
CA ASP A 13 -13.04 -2.85 9.76
C ASP A 13 -12.74 -1.57 8.95
N ILE A 14 -12.57 -0.43 9.62
CA ILE A 14 -12.19 0.84 8.96
C ILE A 14 -10.85 0.70 8.22
N PHE A 15 -9.83 0.12 8.87
CA PHE A 15 -8.54 -0.11 8.23
C PHE A 15 -8.63 -1.09 7.06
N GLY A 16 -9.47 -2.13 7.14
CA GLY A 16 -9.73 -3.03 6.03
C GLY A 16 -10.35 -2.32 4.83
N VAL A 17 -11.33 -1.44 5.06
CA VAL A 17 -11.96 -0.63 4.00
C VAL A 17 -10.94 0.32 3.36
N ILE A 18 -10.12 1.00 4.16
CA ILE A 18 -9.06 1.88 3.65
C ILE A 18 -8.08 1.09 2.78
N LEU A 19 -7.64 -0.08 3.24
CA LEU A 19 -6.70 -0.92 2.48
C LEU A 19 -7.27 -1.35 1.13
N ILE A 20 -8.56 -1.73 1.06
CA ILE A 20 -9.22 -2.08 -0.19
C ILE A 20 -9.31 -0.86 -1.11
N ALA A 21 -9.66 0.32 -0.57
CA ALA A 21 -9.70 1.55 -1.36
C ALA A 21 -8.31 1.90 -1.92
N SER A 22 -7.26 1.84 -1.09
CA SER A 22 -5.87 2.06 -1.49
C SER A 22 -5.43 1.09 -2.58
N TRP A 23 -5.84 -0.18 -2.49
CA TRP A 23 -5.59 -1.17 -3.53
C TRP A 23 -6.22 -0.79 -4.88
N LEU A 24 -7.51 -0.41 -4.88
CA LEU A 24 -8.23 0.00 -6.08
C LEU A 24 -7.59 1.25 -6.72
N PHE A 25 -7.20 2.24 -5.91
CA PHE A 25 -6.51 3.43 -6.39
C PHE A 25 -5.14 3.10 -6.98
N ASN A 26 -4.38 2.19 -6.37
CA ASN A 26 -3.09 1.76 -6.90
C ASN A 26 -3.21 1.06 -8.26
N ILE A 27 -4.25 0.24 -8.45
CA ILE A 27 -4.55 -0.36 -9.77
C ILE A 27 -4.91 0.74 -10.78
N LEU A 28 -5.73 1.71 -10.38
CA LEU A 28 -6.13 2.81 -11.25
C LEU A 28 -4.92 3.66 -11.69
N ILE A 29 -4.01 3.98 -10.77
CA ILE A 29 -2.76 4.69 -11.09
C ILE A 29 -1.92 3.88 -12.08
N LEU A 30 -1.81 2.57 -11.89
CA LEU A 30 -1.09 1.69 -12.82
C LEU A 30 -1.68 1.72 -14.23
N LEU A 31 -3.01 1.66 -14.36
CA LEU A 31 -3.68 1.71 -15.66
C LEU A 31 -3.46 3.05 -16.36
N ILE A 32 -3.51 4.15 -15.60
CA ILE A 32 -3.21 5.49 -16.11
C ILE A 32 -1.75 5.57 -16.56
N ASP A 33 -0.81 5.10 -15.74
CA ASP A 33 0.61 5.13 -16.06
C ASP A 33 0.93 4.30 -17.30
N ASP A 34 0.33 3.12 -17.46
CA ASP A 34 0.61 2.29 -18.62
C ASP A 34 0.06 2.91 -19.92
N SER A 35 -1.12 3.54 -19.84
CA SER A 35 -1.81 4.12 -20.99
C SER A 35 -1.25 5.48 -21.40
N TYR A 36 -0.96 6.36 -20.43
CA TYR A 36 -0.70 7.78 -20.67
C TYR A 36 0.72 8.22 -20.32
N LEU A 37 1.52 7.45 -19.58
CA LEU A 37 2.85 7.91 -19.18
C LEU A 37 3.85 7.84 -20.33
N ASN A 38 4.54 8.95 -20.56
CA ASN A 38 5.64 9.03 -21.51
C ASN A 38 6.94 8.50 -20.91
N LYS A 39 7.12 7.17 -21.06
CA LYS A 39 8.30 6.41 -20.61
C LYS A 39 9.61 6.79 -21.33
N SER A 40 9.62 7.74 -22.27
CA SER A 40 10.85 8.27 -22.88
C SER A 40 11.54 9.34 -22.02
N THR A 41 10.76 10.10 -21.25
CA THR A 41 11.28 11.18 -20.40
C THR A 41 11.90 10.64 -19.12
N VAL A 42 12.86 11.37 -18.55
CA VAL A 42 13.52 10.98 -17.28
C VAL A 42 12.49 10.87 -16.15
N ILE A 43 11.56 11.82 -16.09
CA ILE A 43 10.50 11.86 -15.07
C ILE A 43 9.51 10.71 -15.30
N GLY A 44 9.06 10.46 -16.53
CA GLY A 44 8.17 9.35 -16.85
C GLY A 44 8.78 7.98 -16.52
N LYS A 45 10.08 7.78 -16.77
CA LYS A 45 10.78 6.55 -16.34
C LYS A 45 10.80 6.41 -14.81
N LYS A 46 10.97 7.51 -14.08
CA LYS A 46 10.99 7.51 -12.61
C LYS A 46 9.61 7.20 -12.02
N LEU A 47 8.55 7.82 -12.54
CA LEU A 47 7.16 7.54 -12.15
C LEU A 47 6.81 6.07 -12.41
N ASN A 48 7.07 5.56 -13.62
CA ASN A 48 6.83 4.16 -13.98
C ASN A 48 7.52 3.20 -12.99
N ARG A 49 8.78 3.47 -12.63
CA ARG A 49 9.52 2.66 -11.66
C ARG A 49 8.94 2.75 -10.24
N LEU A 50 8.53 3.94 -9.80
CA LEU A 50 7.86 4.14 -8.52
C LEU A 50 6.55 3.35 -8.44
N THR A 51 5.79 3.29 -9.54
CA THR A 51 4.56 2.50 -9.62
C THR A 51 4.83 1.02 -9.44
N TYR A 52 5.85 0.46 -10.09
CA TYR A 52 6.25 -0.93 -9.86
C TYR A 52 6.75 -1.18 -8.43
N TYR A 53 7.54 -0.27 -7.85
CA TYR A 53 7.96 -0.40 -6.45
C TYR A 53 6.77 -0.37 -5.50
N ASN A 54 5.78 0.49 -5.76
CA ASN A 54 4.57 0.58 -4.98
C ASN A 54 3.78 -0.75 -5.01
N ILE A 55 3.64 -1.40 -6.17
CA ILE A 55 2.97 -2.71 -6.26
C ILE A 55 3.71 -3.78 -5.45
N ILE A 56 5.04 -3.86 -5.59
CA ILE A 56 5.83 -4.87 -4.89
C ILE A 56 5.72 -4.67 -3.37
N LEU A 57 5.86 -3.42 -2.91
CA LEU A 57 5.72 -3.07 -1.50
C LEU A 57 4.30 -3.29 -1.01
N PHE A 58 3.29 -3.08 -1.86
CA PHE A 58 1.90 -3.39 -1.57
C PHE A 58 1.71 -4.89 -1.29
N ILE A 59 2.22 -5.75 -2.18
CA ILE A 59 2.16 -7.21 -2.00
C ILE A 59 2.85 -7.64 -0.71
N ILE A 60 4.05 -7.11 -0.45
CA ILE A 60 4.79 -7.40 0.80
C ILE A 60 3.98 -6.95 2.03
N GLY A 61 3.39 -5.76 1.99
CA GLY A 61 2.55 -5.24 3.06
C GLY A 61 1.32 -6.11 3.32
N VAL A 62 0.63 -6.56 2.27
CA VAL A 62 -0.52 -7.48 2.40
C VAL A 62 -0.09 -8.81 2.99
N LEU A 63 1.04 -9.36 2.56
CA LEU A 63 1.58 -10.60 3.14
C LEU A 63 1.92 -10.41 4.63
N LEU A 64 2.52 -9.30 5.02
CA LEU A 64 2.81 -8.98 6.43
C LEU A 64 1.52 -8.91 7.27
N ILE A 65 0.48 -8.23 6.76
CA ILE A 65 -0.81 -8.14 7.44
C ILE A 65 -1.44 -9.52 7.56
N MET A 66 -1.51 -10.28 6.46
CA MET A 66 -2.12 -11.60 6.42
C MET A 66 -1.44 -12.57 7.40
N TRP A 67 -0.11 -12.65 7.37
CA TRP A 67 0.64 -13.47 8.31
C TRP A 67 0.51 -12.98 9.75
N GLY A 68 0.52 -11.67 9.99
CA GLY A 68 0.28 -11.12 11.32
C GLY A 68 -1.11 -11.47 11.87
N VAL A 69 -2.15 -11.44 11.05
CA VAL A 69 -3.51 -11.87 11.43
C VAL A 69 -3.55 -13.37 11.74
N ILE A 70 -2.94 -14.22 10.91
CA ILE A 70 -2.86 -15.66 11.16
C ILE A 70 -2.14 -15.93 12.49
N LEU A 71 -0.98 -15.30 12.71
CA LEU A 71 -0.21 -15.49 13.95
C LEU A 71 -0.98 -15.02 15.18
N THR A 72 -1.66 -13.86 15.12
CA THR A 72 -2.49 -13.38 16.25
C THR A 72 -3.72 -14.26 16.52
N ALA A 73 -4.27 -14.94 15.51
CA ALA A 73 -5.44 -15.80 15.66
C ALA A 73 -5.10 -17.20 16.22
N PHE A 74 -3.93 -17.75 15.88
CA PHE A 74 -3.57 -19.14 16.21
C PHE A 74 -2.44 -19.28 17.26
N ILE A 75 -1.69 -18.22 17.56
CA ILE A 75 -0.55 -18.28 18.48
C ILE A 75 -0.80 -17.41 19.72
N LEU A 76 -0.84 -18.06 20.88
CA LEU A 76 -1.07 -17.43 22.19
C LEU A 76 0.23 -17.06 22.93
N ASP A 77 1.40 -17.32 22.35
CA ASP A 77 2.67 -16.89 22.94
C ASP A 77 2.79 -15.37 22.91
N ARG A 78 3.11 -14.77 24.07
CA ARG A 78 3.07 -13.32 24.28
C ARG A 78 4.09 -12.57 23.42
N PHE A 79 5.25 -13.16 23.16
CA PHE A 79 6.28 -12.51 22.36
C PHE A 79 5.92 -12.55 20.88
N LEU A 80 5.49 -13.72 20.39
CA LEU A 80 5.03 -13.88 19.01
C LEU A 80 3.78 -13.04 18.72
N PHE A 81 2.90 -12.86 19.70
CA PHE A 81 1.75 -11.96 19.57
C PHE A 81 2.16 -10.51 19.30
N VAL A 82 3.18 -9.99 20.00
CA VAL A 82 3.69 -8.63 19.77
C VAL A 82 4.30 -8.50 18.38
N ILE A 83 5.10 -9.48 17.95
CA ILE A 83 5.68 -9.50 16.59
C ILE A 83 4.58 -9.50 15.54
N ALA A 84 3.56 -10.34 15.69
CA ALA A 84 2.45 -10.43 14.78
C ALA A 84 1.68 -9.10 14.66
N PHE A 85 1.47 -8.41 15.79
CA PHE A 85 0.84 -7.09 15.79
C PHE A 85 1.70 -6.02 15.10
N LEU A 86 3.03 -6.05 15.30
CA LEU A 86 3.97 -5.18 14.59
C LEU A 86 3.96 -5.44 13.08
N MET A 87 3.84 -6.70 12.65
CA MET A 87 3.71 -7.03 11.22
C MET A 87 2.47 -6.41 10.60
N ILE A 88 1.32 -6.46 11.29
CA ILE A 88 0.08 -5.81 10.83
C ILE A 88 0.27 -4.30 10.70
N ILE A 89 0.81 -3.65 11.74
CA ILE A 89 1.02 -2.20 11.76
C ILE A 89 1.98 -1.78 10.65
N ILE A 90 3.14 -2.43 10.55
CA ILE A 90 4.17 -2.12 9.54
C ILE A 90 3.63 -2.36 8.13
N GLY A 91 2.89 -3.45 7.91
CA GLY A 91 2.28 -3.75 6.62
C GLY A 91 1.26 -2.69 6.22
N PHE A 92 0.36 -2.30 7.14
CA PHE A 92 -0.66 -1.30 6.87
C PHE A 92 -0.06 0.09 6.59
N PHE A 93 0.74 0.62 7.51
CA PHE A 93 1.32 1.96 7.32
C PHE A 93 2.36 1.99 6.19
N GLY A 94 3.07 0.88 5.96
CA GLY A 94 4.00 0.76 4.83
C GLY A 94 3.30 0.90 3.48
N ILE A 95 2.14 0.25 3.32
CA ILE A 95 1.29 0.39 2.12
C ILE A 95 0.87 1.84 1.94
N GLU A 96 0.32 2.46 2.99
CA GLU A 96 -0.25 3.81 2.91
C GLU A 96 0.83 4.86 2.63
N MET A 97 2.01 4.77 3.26
CA MET A 97 3.10 5.72 3.03
C MET A 97 3.61 5.68 1.60
N VAL A 98 3.80 4.49 1.03
CA VAL A 98 4.32 4.34 -0.34
C VAL A 98 3.27 4.74 -1.37
N SER A 99 2.00 4.39 -1.12
CA SER A 99 0.87 4.79 -1.98
C SER A 99 0.70 6.32 -1.98
N LEU A 100 0.81 6.95 -0.81
CA LEU A 100 0.80 8.41 -0.69
C LEU A 100 1.98 9.06 -1.43
N GLN A 101 3.18 8.50 -1.30
CA GLN A 101 4.36 8.99 -2.01
C GLN A 101 4.17 8.94 -3.53
N LEU A 102 3.60 7.86 -4.05
CA LEU A 102 3.28 7.73 -5.48
C LEU A 102 2.24 8.77 -5.90
N ALA A 103 1.15 8.90 -5.15
CA ALA A 103 0.09 9.87 -5.43
C ALA A 103 0.62 11.31 -5.44
N LEU A 104 1.42 11.69 -4.44
CA LEU A 104 2.05 13.01 -4.36
C LEU A 104 2.99 13.26 -5.55
N THR A 105 3.85 12.29 -5.89
CA THR A 105 4.78 12.45 -7.01
C THR A 105 4.03 12.58 -8.34
N THR A 106 2.95 11.83 -8.51
CA THR A 106 2.08 11.89 -9.69
C THR A 106 1.41 13.26 -9.79
N PHE A 107 0.80 13.73 -8.69
CA PHE A 107 0.14 15.03 -8.61
C PHE A 107 1.09 16.19 -8.93
N LEU A 108 2.31 16.19 -8.37
CA LEU A 108 3.32 17.22 -8.62
C LEU A 108 3.79 17.28 -10.08
N ASN A 109 3.55 16.24 -10.88
CA ASN A 109 3.94 16.18 -12.28
C ASN A 109 2.74 16.21 -13.24
N ILE A 110 1.52 16.42 -12.75
CA ILE A 110 0.30 16.33 -13.58
C ILE A 110 0.27 17.37 -14.70
N ASP A 111 0.77 18.57 -14.45
CA ASP A 111 0.81 19.67 -15.44
C ASP A 111 1.97 19.53 -16.44
N ASN A 112 2.85 18.55 -16.25
CA ASN A 112 3.99 18.35 -17.13
C ASN A 112 3.57 17.61 -18.40
N ARG A 113 3.19 18.37 -19.43
CA ARG A 113 2.75 17.84 -20.75
C ARG A 113 3.77 16.92 -21.42
N GLY A 114 5.07 17.03 -21.10
CA GLY A 114 6.07 16.10 -21.64
C GLY A 114 6.02 14.70 -21.01
N VAL A 115 5.47 14.60 -19.79
CA VAL A 115 5.37 13.37 -19.00
C VAL A 115 4.10 12.59 -19.34
N TRP A 116 3.02 13.29 -19.72
CA TRP A 116 1.73 12.67 -20.01
C TRP A 116 1.33 12.81 -21.48
N LYS A 117 0.96 11.70 -22.10
CA LYS A 117 0.47 11.61 -23.48
C LYS A 117 -1.05 11.78 -23.51
N PHE A 118 -1.57 12.88 -22.97
CA PHE A 118 -3.01 13.18 -23.07
C PHE A 118 -3.42 13.73 -24.46
N GLU A 119 -2.64 13.42 -25.51
CA GLU A 119 -2.89 13.79 -26.90
C GLU A 119 -3.58 12.67 -27.66
#